data_AF-A0A0B1Q2U2-F1
#
_entry.id   AF-A0A0B1Q2U2-F1
#
_cell.length_a   1.000
_cell.length_b   1.000
_cell.length_c   1.000
_cell.angle_alpha   90.00
_cell.angle_beta   90.00
_cell.angle_gamma   90.00
#
_symmetry.space_group_name_H-M   'P 1'
#
loop_
_entity.id
_entity.type
_entity.pdbx_description
1 polymer ?
#
loop_
_entity_poly.entity_id
_entity_poly.type
_entity_poly.pdbx_seq_one_letter_code
_entity_poly.pdbx_strand_id
1 'polypeptide(L)'
;MKLSAPIYQLKRRAKLLARDENVPLHSALDRVARDEGFAGWSLLSARVATGATASEMLSRLSDGDMLLLGARPGHGKTLLGLQLLLDAIRDGRRGVFFTLEYTEQETHARIRWLEGETSDFGAALEIATSDEICAEYIMRHLDDASRGTVAVIDYLQILDQRRNKPELLEQITALQKFARKTGTILAFISQIDRSYDPEAKPLPDMQDIRLPNKVDVGLFSKACFLHEGKAQFRAIA
;
A
#
# COMPACT_ATOMS: atom_id res chain seq x y z
N MET A 1 -0.47 -17.23 -5.60
CA MET A 1 -0.72 -17.71 -6.97
C MET A 1 -0.01 -16.80 -7.95
N LYS A 2 0.93 -17.35 -8.70
CA LYS A 2 1.57 -16.67 -9.83
C LYS A 2 0.64 -16.87 -11.03
N LEU A 3 0.39 -15.82 -11.82
CA LEU A 3 -0.42 -15.94 -13.04
C LEU A 3 0.16 -17.02 -13.96
N SER A 4 -0.69 -17.76 -14.65
CA SER A 4 -0.27 -18.81 -15.60
C SER A 4 0.53 -18.24 -16.77
N ALA A 5 0.26 -16.97 -17.12
CA ALA A 5 0.96 -16.21 -18.15
C ALA A 5 1.00 -14.71 -17.79
N PRO A 6 1.92 -13.92 -18.41
CA PRO A 6 1.92 -12.47 -18.29
C PRO A 6 0.57 -11.84 -18.66
N ILE A 7 0.17 -10.76 -17.97
CA ILE A 7 -1.16 -10.13 -18.15
C ILE A 7 -1.47 -9.73 -19.60
N TYR A 8 -0.45 -9.34 -20.38
CA TYR A 8 -0.64 -9.00 -21.80
C TYR A 8 -0.99 -10.24 -22.66
N GLN A 9 -0.47 -11.42 -22.31
CA GLN A 9 -0.80 -12.69 -22.98
C GLN A 9 -2.21 -13.14 -22.59
N LEU A 10 -2.59 -13.00 -21.32
CA LEU A 10 -3.95 -13.26 -20.85
C LEU A 10 -4.97 -12.35 -21.56
N LYS A 11 -4.65 -11.06 -21.71
CA LYS A 11 -5.49 -10.10 -22.45
C LYS A 11 -5.60 -10.47 -23.92
N ARG A 12 -4.52 -11.01 -24.54
CA ARG A 12 -4.56 -11.53 -25.91
C ARG A 12 -5.43 -12.78 -26.01
N ARG A 13 -5.34 -13.71 -25.07
CA ARG A 13 -6.19 -14.91 -24.98
C ARG A 13 -7.68 -14.52 -24.87
N ALA A 14 -8.02 -13.56 -24.02
CA ALA A 14 -9.39 -13.05 -23.90
C ALA A 14 -9.91 -12.44 -25.21
N LYS A 15 -9.07 -11.71 -25.97
CA LYS A 15 -9.44 -11.17 -27.29
C LYS A 15 -9.70 -12.26 -28.34
N LEU A 16 -8.95 -13.35 -28.30
CA LEU A 16 -9.19 -14.50 -29.17
C LEU A 16 -10.50 -15.19 -28.80
N LEU A 17 -10.71 -15.45 -27.50
CA LEU A 17 -11.95 -16.05 -26.99
C LEU A 17 -13.19 -15.22 -27.34
N ALA A 18 -13.12 -13.90 -27.20
CA ALA A 18 -14.21 -13.00 -27.58
C ALA A 18 -14.59 -13.11 -29.07
N ARG A 19 -13.61 -13.35 -29.94
CA ARG A 19 -13.80 -13.51 -31.39
C ARG A 19 -14.34 -14.89 -31.73
N ASP A 20 -13.74 -15.94 -31.17
CA ASP A 20 -14.08 -17.33 -31.49
C ASP A 20 -15.47 -17.69 -30.97
N GLU A 21 -15.86 -17.18 -29.80
CA GLU A 21 -17.16 -17.47 -29.18
C GLU A 21 -18.21 -16.38 -29.40
N ASN A 22 -17.87 -15.31 -30.13
CA ASN A 22 -18.74 -14.15 -30.38
C ASN A 22 -19.37 -13.55 -29.10
N VAL A 23 -18.55 -13.42 -28.04
CA VAL A 23 -18.97 -12.83 -26.75
C VAL A 23 -18.35 -11.45 -26.55
N PRO A 24 -18.99 -10.56 -25.76
CA PRO A 24 -18.39 -9.28 -25.40
C PRO A 24 -17.01 -9.44 -24.75
N LEU A 25 -16.06 -8.55 -25.09
CA LEU A 25 -14.68 -8.64 -24.61
C LEU A 25 -14.59 -8.62 -23.07
N HIS A 26 -15.43 -7.86 -22.38
CA HIS A 26 -15.43 -7.83 -20.92
C HIS A 26 -15.78 -9.20 -20.32
N SER A 27 -16.76 -9.92 -20.88
CA SER A 27 -17.12 -11.27 -20.45
C SER A 27 -16.00 -12.28 -20.70
N ALA A 28 -15.29 -12.16 -21.83
CA ALA A 28 -14.13 -12.99 -22.12
C ALA A 28 -12.96 -12.71 -21.16
N LEU A 29 -12.72 -11.43 -20.84
CA LEU A 29 -11.72 -11.03 -19.85
C LEU A 29 -12.05 -11.57 -18.45
N ASP A 30 -13.31 -11.50 -18.02
CA ASP A 30 -13.73 -12.04 -16.72
C ASP A 30 -13.64 -13.57 -16.65
N ARG A 31 -13.87 -14.26 -17.77
CA ARG A 31 -13.64 -15.71 -17.85
C ARG A 31 -12.16 -16.05 -17.68
N VAL A 32 -11.28 -15.39 -18.43
CA VAL A 32 -9.83 -15.59 -18.29
C VAL A 32 -9.37 -15.24 -16.87
N ALA A 33 -9.91 -14.21 -16.25
CA ALA A 33 -9.59 -13.87 -14.87
C ALA A 33 -10.03 -14.96 -13.87
N ARG A 34 -11.20 -15.58 -14.09
CA ARG A 34 -11.70 -16.71 -13.29
C ARG A 34 -10.82 -17.96 -13.43
N ASP A 35 -10.30 -18.24 -14.63
CA ASP A 35 -9.31 -19.31 -14.84
C ASP A 35 -8.04 -19.07 -14.01
N GLU A 36 -7.67 -17.81 -13.79
CA GLU A 36 -6.53 -17.39 -12.95
C GLU A 36 -6.89 -17.29 -11.45
N GLY A 37 -8.13 -17.63 -11.06
CA GLY A 37 -8.60 -17.59 -9.67
C GLY A 37 -9.14 -16.24 -9.19
N PHE A 38 -9.44 -15.30 -10.09
CA PHE A 38 -10.00 -13.98 -9.77
C PHE A 38 -11.48 -13.88 -10.14
N ALA A 39 -12.27 -13.18 -9.33
CA ALA A 39 -13.70 -13.00 -9.62
C ALA A 39 -13.99 -12.20 -10.92
N GLY A 40 -13.03 -11.40 -11.39
CA GLY A 40 -13.14 -10.64 -12.63
C GLY A 40 -11.83 -9.99 -13.06
N TRP A 41 -11.77 -9.50 -14.28
CA TRP A 41 -10.54 -8.96 -14.89
C TRP A 41 -10.01 -7.71 -14.19
N SER A 42 -10.91 -6.83 -13.76
CA SER A 42 -10.54 -5.60 -13.04
C SER A 42 -9.75 -5.92 -11.76
N LEU A 43 -10.13 -6.98 -11.04
CA LEU A 43 -9.44 -7.42 -9.83
C LEU A 43 -8.06 -8.01 -10.14
N LEU A 44 -7.96 -8.84 -11.18
CA LEU A 44 -6.68 -9.38 -11.65
C LEU A 44 -5.73 -8.25 -12.06
N SER A 45 -6.21 -7.32 -12.89
CA SER A 45 -5.42 -6.19 -13.38
C SER A 45 -4.97 -5.29 -12.23
N ALA A 46 -5.84 -5.01 -11.27
CA ALA A 46 -5.50 -4.24 -10.08
C ALA A 46 -4.39 -4.93 -9.27
N ARG A 47 -4.49 -6.24 -9.02
CA ARG A 47 -3.45 -6.98 -8.29
C ARG A 47 -2.10 -6.93 -8.98
N VAL A 48 -2.06 -7.13 -10.30
CA VAL A 48 -0.80 -7.10 -11.07
C VAL A 48 -0.18 -5.71 -11.04
N ALA A 49 -0.98 -4.66 -11.21
CA ALA A 49 -0.50 -3.29 -11.12
C ALA A 49 0.05 -2.97 -9.72
N THR A 50 -0.65 -3.40 -8.66
CA THR A 50 -0.20 -3.26 -7.27
C THR A 50 1.13 -3.97 -7.01
N GLY A 51 1.28 -5.22 -7.47
CA GLY A 51 2.52 -6.00 -7.33
C GLY A 51 3.71 -5.34 -8.02
N ALA A 52 3.55 -4.94 -9.28
CA ALA A 52 4.62 -4.26 -10.02
C ALA A 52 5.02 -2.93 -9.37
N THR A 53 4.02 -2.15 -8.91
CA THR A 53 4.24 -0.87 -8.25
C THR A 53 4.98 -1.05 -6.92
N ALA A 54 4.55 -1.98 -6.07
CA ALA A 54 5.16 -2.23 -4.76
C ALA A 54 6.64 -2.63 -4.89
N SER A 55 6.95 -3.54 -5.80
CA SER A 55 8.32 -4.01 -6.03
C SER A 55 9.23 -2.90 -6.56
N GLU A 56 8.75 -2.09 -7.52
CA GLU A 56 9.50 -0.91 -8.00
C GLU A 56 9.75 0.07 -6.86
N MET A 57 8.73 0.35 -6.05
CA MET A 57 8.83 1.25 -4.90
C MET A 57 9.85 0.77 -3.88
N LEU A 58 9.80 -0.52 -3.50
CA LEU A 58 10.74 -1.11 -2.54
C LEU A 58 12.19 -0.98 -3.01
N SER A 59 12.46 -1.25 -4.29
CA SER A 59 13.79 -1.13 -4.87
C SER A 59 14.34 0.31 -4.88
N ARG A 60 13.44 1.29 -4.85
CA ARG A 60 13.77 2.71 -4.85
C ARG A 60 13.76 3.30 -3.44
N LEU A 61 13.37 2.56 -2.40
CA LEU A 61 13.43 3.00 -1.01
C LEU A 61 14.83 2.75 -0.41
N SER A 62 15.24 3.65 0.48
CA SER A 62 16.51 3.66 1.17
C SER A 62 16.26 3.68 2.67
N ASP A 63 17.18 3.13 3.45
CA ASP A 63 17.08 3.08 4.91
C ASP A 63 16.76 4.46 5.50
N GLY A 64 15.74 4.53 6.34
CA GLY A 64 15.31 5.77 6.99
C GLY A 64 14.37 6.65 6.16
N ASP A 65 13.92 6.17 5.01
CA ASP A 65 12.90 6.87 4.22
C ASP A 65 11.55 6.97 4.94
N MET A 66 10.89 8.10 4.69
CA MET A 66 9.51 8.35 5.05
C MET A 66 8.69 8.38 3.76
N LEU A 67 7.89 7.35 3.53
CA LEU A 67 7.05 7.19 2.34
C LEU A 67 5.60 7.58 2.65
N LEU A 68 4.97 8.35 1.78
CA LEU A 68 3.52 8.58 1.80
C LEU A 68 2.81 7.77 0.70
N LEU A 69 1.73 7.07 1.02
CA LEU A 69 0.85 6.36 0.09
C LEU A 69 -0.53 7.04 0.03
N GLY A 70 -0.78 7.85 -1.00
CA GLY A 70 -2.01 8.62 -1.16
C GLY A 70 -2.99 8.01 -2.15
N ALA A 71 -4.23 7.75 -1.74
CA ALA A 71 -5.31 7.42 -2.69
C ALA A 71 -6.71 7.78 -2.16
N ARG A 72 -7.69 7.88 -3.07
CA ARG A 72 -9.11 7.94 -2.69
C ARG A 72 -9.57 6.61 -2.08
N PRO A 73 -10.65 6.60 -1.27
CA PRO A 73 -11.25 5.37 -0.79
C PRO A 73 -11.53 4.38 -1.92
N GLY A 74 -11.28 3.09 -1.69
CA GLY A 74 -11.48 2.03 -2.70
C GLY A 74 -10.37 1.89 -3.75
N HIS A 75 -9.39 2.80 -3.82
CA HIS A 75 -8.35 2.78 -4.87
C HIS A 75 -7.09 1.97 -4.50
N GLY A 76 -7.19 1.03 -3.55
CA GLY A 76 -6.15 0.03 -3.33
C GLY A 76 -4.92 0.47 -2.52
N LYS A 77 -4.93 1.64 -1.85
CA LYS A 77 -3.79 2.10 -1.02
C LYS A 77 -3.34 1.09 0.06
N THR A 78 -4.27 0.45 0.76
CA THR A 78 -3.98 -0.59 1.75
C THR A 78 -3.40 -1.84 1.11
N LEU A 79 -3.93 -2.26 -0.05
CA LEU A 79 -3.39 -3.40 -0.79
C LEU A 79 -1.96 -3.13 -1.26
N LEU A 80 -1.65 -1.91 -1.70
CA LEU A 80 -0.28 -1.51 -2.05
C LEU A 80 0.64 -1.53 -0.82
N GLY A 81 0.20 -1.00 0.31
CA GLY A 81 0.97 -1.04 1.56
C GLY A 81 1.27 -2.47 2.02
N LEU A 82 0.27 -3.36 2.01
CA LEU A 82 0.46 -4.77 2.35
C LEU A 82 1.39 -5.47 1.36
N GLN A 83 1.26 -5.19 0.05
CA GLN A 83 2.16 -5.77 -0.95
C GLN A 83 3.61 -5.30 -0.75
N LEU A 84 3.84 -4.03 -0.41
CA LEU A 84 5.16 -3.50 -0.08
C LEU A 84 5.80 -4.25 1.08
N LEU A 85 5.02 -4.55 2.12
CA LEU A 85 5.49 -5.33 3.27
C LEU A 85 5.81 -6.77 2.89
N LEU A 86 4.96 -7.42 2.10
CA LEU A 86 5.20 -8.78 1.63
C LEU A 86 6.45 -8.87 0.75
N ASP A 87 6.69 -7.88 -0.10
CA ASP A 87 7.91 -7.79 -0.91
C ASP A 87 9.15 -7.57 -0.01
N ALA A 88 9.04 -6.76 1.04
CA ALA A 88 10.12 -6.57 2.01
C ALA A 88 10.45 -7.88 2.76
N ILE A 89 9.43 -8.64 3.17
CA ILE A 89 9.60 -9.95 3.83
C ILE A 89 10.26 -10.95 2.88
N ARG A 90 9.90 -10.95 1.59
CA ARG A 90 10.56 -11.77 0.57
C ARG A 90 12.04 -11.43 0.39
N ASP A 91 12.40 -10.15 0.57
CA ASP A 91 13.78 -9.68 0.60
C ASP A 91 14.50 -10.01 1.93
N GLY A 92 13.86 -10.76 2.84
CA GLY A 92 14.42 -11.14 4.14
C GLY A 92 14.39 -10.01 5.18
N ARG A 93 13.59 -8.95 4.95
CA ARG A 93 13.44 -7.81 5.87
C ARG A 93 12.25 -8.05 6.80
N ARG A 94 12.30 -7.47 8.00
CA ARG A 94 11.14 -7.44 8.89
C ARG A 94 10.06 -6.51 8.31
N GLY A 95 8.81 -6.96 8.33
CA GLY A 95 7.64 -6.21 7.89
C GLY A 95 6.64 -6.04 9.05
N VAL A 96 6.18 -4.81 9.30
CA VAL A 96 5.20 -4.52 10.36
C VAL A 96 4.05 -3.67 9.83
N PHE A 97 2.82 -4.06 10.11
CA PHE A 97 1.61 -3.33 9.73
C PHE A 97 0.90 -2.79 10.97
N PHE A 98 0.85 -1.48 11.12
CA PHE A 98 0.10 -0.79 12.17
C PHE A 98 -1.23 -0.31 11.62
N THR A 99 -2.35 -0.71 12.22
CA THR A 99 -3.67 -0.30 11.76
C THR A 99 -4.68 -0.16 12.90
N LEU A 100 -5.60 0.80 12.78
CA LEU A 100 -6.81 0.88 13.60
C LEU A 100 -8.09 0.61 12.78
N GLU A 101 -7.96 0.47 11.47
CA GLU A 101 -9.09 0.29 10.55
C GLU A 101 -9.44 -1.21 10.38
N TYR A 102 -8.45 -2.08 10.55
CA TYR A 102 -8.62 -3.52 10.32
C TYR A 102 -8.20 -4.34 11.53
N THR A 103 -8.97 -5.39 11.79
CA THR A 103 -8.54 -6.47 12.68
C THR A 103 -7.43 -7.30 12.03
N GLU A 104 -6.72 -8.09 12.84
CA GLU A 104 -5.73 -9.05 12.36
C GLU A 104 -6.35 -10.05 11.35
N GLN A 105 -7.56 -10.56 11.62
CA GLN A 105 -8.27 -11.48 10.74
C GLN A 105 -8.61 -10.86 9.37
N GLU A 106 -9.07 -9.61 9.36
CA GLU A 106 -9.36 -8.86 8.13
C GLU A 106 -8.10 -8.56 7.32
N THR A 107 -6.99 -8.28 8.01
CA THR A 107 -5.69 -8.07 7.41
C THR A 107 -5.19 -9.36 6.75
N HIS A 108 -5.24 -10.50 7.45
CA HIS A 108 -4.92 -11.80 6.87
C HIS A 108 -5.80 -12.16 5.67
N ALA A 109 -7.09 -11.82 5.70
CA ALA A 109 -7.96 -12.03 4.54
C ALA A 109 -7.48 -11.25 3.30
N ARG A 110 -6.99 -10.03 3.47
CA ARG A 110 -6.39 -9.23 2.38
C ARG A 110 -5.07 -9.79 1.91
N ILE A 111 -4.23 -10.29 2.82
CA ILE A 111 -2.97 -10.96 2.47
C ILE A 111 -3.24 -12.24 1.66
N ARG A 112 -4.22 -13.06 2.08
CA ARG A 112 -4.66 -14.23 1.30
C ARG A 112 -5.11 -13.83 -0.10
N TRP A 113 -5.78 -12.69 -0.24
CA TRP A 113 -6.12 -12.14 -1.54
C TRP A 113 -4.90 -11.69 -2.37
N LEU A 114 -3.80 -11.24 -1.74
CA LEU A 114 -2.56 -10.81 -2.40
C LEU A 114 -1.58 -11.94 -2.72
N GLU A 115 -1.55 -13.01 -1.92
CA GLU A 115 -0.58 -14.10 -2.03
C GLU A 115 -1.21 -15.43 -2.50
N GLY A 116 -2.52 -15.60 -2.33
CA GLY A 116 -3.17 -16.92 -2.38
C GLY A 116 -3.09 -17.65 -1.03
N GLU A 117 -3.73 -18.81 -0.92
CA GLU A 117 -3.92 -19.52 0.37
C GLU A 117 -2.64 -20.17 0.94
N THR A 118 -1.56 -20.32 0.17
CA THR A 118 -0.42 -21.19 0.50
C THR A 118 0.89 -20.43 0.80
N SER A 119 0.83 -19.17 1.24
CA SER A 119 2.02 -18.35 1.44
C SER A 119 2.36 -18.19 2.93
N ASP A 120 3.51 -18.74 3.35
CA ASP A 120 4.07 -18.53 4.69
C ASP A 120 4.48 -17.08 4.97
N PHE A 121 4.70 -16.26 3.93
CA PHE A 121 5.08 -14.84 4.10
C PHE A 121 4.02 -14.00 4.81
N GLY A 122 2.74 -14.40 4.71
CA GLY A 122 1.66 -13.74 5.43
C GLY A 122 1.69 -13.99 6.93
N ALA A 123 2.31 -15.08 7.38
CA ALA A 123 2.49 -15.40 8.80
C ALA A 123 3.72 -14.71 9.40
N ALA A 124 4.70 -14.32 8.57
CA ALA A 124 5.87 -13.56 8.99
C ALA A 124 5.59 -12.06 9.14
N LEU A 125 4.45 -11.56 8.65
CA LEU A 125 4.05 -10.18 8.83
C LEU A 125 3.54 -9.95 10.25
N GLU A 126 4.14 -8.99 10.95
CA GLU A 126 3.64 -8.54 12.26
C GLU A 126 2.49 -7.55 12.06
N ILE A 127 1.37 -7.77 12.74
CA ILE A 127 0.18 -6.91 12.65
C ILE A 127 -0.12 -6.34 14.04
N ALA A 128 -0.05 -5.02 14.16
CA ALA A 128 -0.34 -4.29 15.38
C ALA A 128 -1.67 -3.54 15.25
N THR A 129 -2.68 -3.96 16.04
CA THR A 129 -4.05 -3.40 16.02
C THR A 129 -4.45 -2.70 17.32
N SER A 130 -3.49 -2.15 18.06
CA SER A 130 -3.75 -1.54 19.38
C SER A 130 -4.26 -0.11 19.28
N ASP A 131 -5.33 0.23 20.01
CA ASP A 131 -5.84 1.61 20.09
C ASP A 131 -4.82 2.63 20.65
N GLU A 132 -3.71 2.13 21.24
CA GLU A 132 -2.61 2.94 21.76
C GLU A 132 -1.63 3.42 20.67
N ILE A 133 -1.80 3.03 19.40
CA ILE A 133 -0.91 3.43 18.29
C ILE A 133 -0.73 4.96 18.23
N CYS A 134 0.50 5.39 18.44
CA CYS A 134 1.03 6.75 18.33
C CYS A 134 2.52 6.66 17.94
N ALA A 135 3.18 7.79 17.70
CA ALA A 135 4.61 7.77 17.41
C ALA A 135 5.44 7.03 18.46
N GLU A 136 5.19 7.25 19.76
CA GLU A 136 5.92 6.58 20.84
C GLU A 136 5.71 5.06 20.83
N TYR A 137 4.46 4.62 20.64
CA TYR A 137 4.13 3.20 20.54
C TYR A 137 4.85 2.54 19.36
N ILE A 138 4.80 3.18 18.18
CA ILE A 138 5.46 2.67 16.96
C ILE A 138 6.97 2.57 17.17
N MET A 139 7.61 3.64 17.68
CA MET A 139 9.06 3.63 17.94
C MET A 139 9.45 2.53 18.94
N ARG A 140 8.68 2.35 20.01
CA ARG A 140 8.94 1.30 21.01
C ARG A 140 8.80 -0.11 20.42
N HIS A 141 7.80 -0.31 19.56
CA HIS A 141 7.57 -1.59 18.89
C HIS A 141 8.67 -1.95 17.87
N LEU A 142 9.39 -0.93 17.38
CA LEU A 142 10.45 -1.05 16.38
C LEU A 142 11.85 -0.81 16.97
N ASP A 143 12.01 -0.69 18.29
CA ASP A 143 13.28 -0.30 18.93
C ASP A 143 14.39 -1.34 18.72
N ASP A 144 14.01 -2.61 18.61
CA ASP A 144 14.88 -3.76 18.33
C ASP A 144 14.95 -4.11 16.83
N ALA A 145 14.32 -3.31 15.97
CA ALA A 145 14.22 -3.60 14.56
C ALA A 145 15.58 -3.52 13.87
N SER A 146 15.88 -4.51 13.03
CA SER A 146 17.05 -4.46 12.17
C SER A 146 16.92 -3.35 11.13
N ARG A 147 18.07 -2.77 10.76
CA ARG A 147 18.15 -1.76 9.72
C ARG A 147 17.56 -2.30 8.40
N GLY A 148 16.74 -1.49 7.72
CA GLY A 148 16.00 -1.92 6.54
C GLY A 148 14.62 -2.54 6.82
N THR A 149 14.21 -2.65 8.09
CA THR A 149 12.82 -2.99 8.47
C THR A 149 11.84 -2.03 7.78
N VAL A 150 10.73 -2.55 7.27
CA VAL A 150 9.68 -1.77 6.62
C VAL A 150 8.43 -1.81 7.50
N ALA A 151 7.91 -0.64 7.87
CA ALA A 151 6.66 -0.52 8.59
C ALA A 151 5.64 0.30 7.80
N VAL A 152 4.39 -0.16 7.73
CA VAL A 152 3.27 0.58 7.13
C VAL A 152 2.28 0.97 8.22
N ILE A 153 1.85 2.23 8.20
CA ILE A 153 0.90 2.82 9.14
C ILE A 153 -0.40 3.15 8.37
N ASP A 154 -1.48 2.43 8.65
CA ASP A 154 -2.82 2.61 8.07
C ASP A 154 -3.81 3.17 9.10
N TYR A 155 -4.11 4.46 9.11
CA TYR A 155 -3.71 5.55 8.20
C TYR A 155 -3.05 6.70 8.97
N LEU A 156 -2.38 7.65 8.29
CA LEU A 156 -1.72 8.82 8.88
C LEU A 156 -2.60 9.54 9.91
N GLN A 157 -3.87 9.71 9.60
CA GLN A 157 -4.87 10.35 10.45
C GLN A 157 -5.19 9.56 11.74
N ILE A 158 -4.78 8.29 11.89
CA ILE A 158 -4.91 7.55 13.16
C ILE A 158 -4.06 8.18 14.27
N LEU A 159 -2.95 8.81 13.90
CA LEU A 159 -2.05 9.47 14.84
C LEU A 159 -2.70 10.70 15.48
N ASP A 160 -3.70 11.28 14.82
CA ASP A 160 -4.40 12.50 15.26
C ASP A 160 -5.74 12.21 15.98
N GLN A 161 -6.13 10.94 16.16
CA GLN A 161 -7.47 10.60 16.65
C GLN A 161 -7.69 10.87 18.13
N ARG A 162 -6.63 10.88 18.96
CA ARG A 162 -6.78 11.06 20.41
C ARG A 162 -6.24 12.42 20.85
N ARG A 163 -7.13 13.21 21.45
CA ARG A 163 -6.82 14.55 22.00
C ARG A 163 -5.78 14.56 23.13
N ASN A 164 -5.48 13.41 23.73
CA ASN A 164 -4.45 13.27 24.76
C ASN A 164 -3.07 12.88 24.20
N LYS A 165 -2.97 12.62 22.89
CA LYS A 165 -1.70 12.31 22.20
C LYS A 165 -1.08 13.61 21.67
N PRO A 166 0.25 13.63 21.44
CA PRO A 166 0.93 14.81 20.90
C PRO A 166 0.37 15.21 19.54
N GLU A 167 0.57 16.46 19.15
CA GLU A 167 0.12 16.96 17.84
C GLU A 167 0.74 16.14 16.68
N LEU A 168 -0.01 15.99 15.58
CA LEU A 168 0.41 15.17 14.44
C LEU A 168 1.81 15.57 13.92
N LEU A 169 2.12 16.87 13.89
CA LEU A 169 3.42 17.36 13.44
C LEU A 169 4.57 16.88 14.34
N GLU A 170 4.39 16.89 15.65
CA GLU A 170 5.39 16.42 16.62
C GLU A 170 5.64 14.92 16.44
N GLN A 171 4.55 14.15 16.27
CA GLN A 171 4.60 12.72 16.05
C GLN A 171 5.35 12.34 14.76
N ILE A 172 5.03 12.98 13.62
CA ILE A 172 5.70 12.71 12.34
C ILE A 172 7.16 13.14 12.39
N THR A 173 7.48 14.25 13.06
CA THR A 173 8.86 14.70 13.24
C THR A 173 9.67 13.70 14.07
N ALA A 174 9.09 13.15 15.15
CA ALA A 174 9.74 12.12 15.95
C ALA A 174 9.98 10.83 15.14
N LEU A 175 8.98 10.38 14.38
CA LEU A 175 9.08 9.21 13.50
C LEU A 175 10.13 9.41 12.40
N GLN A 176 10.23 10.60 11.80
CA GLN A 176 11.28 10.90 10.82
C GLN A 176 12.68 10.79 11.42
N LYS A 177 12.89 11.35 12.62
CA LYS A 177 14.18 11.25 13.32
C LYS A 177 14.52 9.80 13.67
N PHE A 178 13.52 9.05 14.13
CA PHE A 178 13.65 7.62 14.42
C PHE A 178 14.05 6.84 13.17
N ALA A 179 13.29 6.96 12.08
CA ALA A 179 13.55 6.31 10.80
C ALA A 179 14.99 6.57 10.33
N ARG A 180 15.44 7.83 10.33
CA ARG A 180 16.81 8.20 9.93
C ARG A 180 17.88 7.61 10.87
N LYS A 181 17.59 7.48 12.16
CA LYS A 181 18.53 6.95 13.17
C LYS A 181 18.67 5.43 13.07
N THR A 182 17.56 4.70 12.97
CA THR A 182 17.53 3.23 12.97
C THR A 182 17.71 2.66 11.56
N GLY A 183 17.43 3.47 10.53
CA GLY A 183 17.33 3.05 9.15
C GLY A 183 16.06 2.24 8.87
N THR A 184 15.04 2.32 9.73
CA THR A 184 13.70 1.79 9.47
C THR A 184 13.02 2.62 8.39
N ILE A 185 12.36 1.97 7.45
CA ILE A 185 11.55 2.61 6.41
C ILE A 185 10.11 2.70 6.91
N LEU A 186 9.54 3.91 6.97
CA LEU A 186 8.18 4.13 7.46
C LEU A 186 7.29 4.60 6.31
N ALA A 187 6.22 3.86 6.03
CA ALA A 187 5.23 4.16 4.99
C ALA A 187 3.88 4.52 5.61
N PHE A 188 3.30 5.65 5.23
CA PHE A 188 2.07 6.18 5.80
C PHE A 188 0.98 6.18 4.75
N ILE A 189 -0.11 5.47 5.01
CA ILE A 189 -1.28 5.50 4.15
C ILE A 189 -2.07 6.77 4.46
N SER A 190 -2.44 7.53 3.42
CA SER A 190 -3.25 8.73 3.59
C SER A 190 -4.38 8.78 2.57
N GLN A 191 -5.53 9.29 3.02
CA GLN A 191 -6.67 9.53 2.15
C GLN A 191 -6.49 10.82 1.36
N ILE A 192 -6.96 10.83 0.12
CA ILE A 192 -7.06 12.02 -0.73
C ILE A 192 -8.40 12.73 -0.48
N ASP A 193 -8.36 14.06 -0.39
CA ASP A 193 -9.53 14.89 -0.14
C ASP A 193 -10.59 14.71 -1.24
N ARG A 194 -11.85 14.99 -0.90
CA ARG A 194 -12.96 14.91 -1.86
C ARG A 194 -12.99 16.07 -2.85
N SER A 195 -12.25 17.15 -2.57
CA SER A 195 -12.08 18.27 -3.49
C SER A 195 -11.20 17.94 -4.70
N TYR A 196 -10.40 16.88 -4.65
CA TYR A 196 -9.62 16.42 -5.79
C TYR A 196 -10.53 16.00 -6.95
N ASP A 197 -10.31 16.63 -8.10
CA ASP A 197 -11.04 16.37 -9.33
C ASP A 197 -10.19 15.55 -10.33
N PRO A 198 -10.55 14.29 -10.59
CA PRO A 198 -9.82 13.43 -11.52
C PRO A 198 -9.96 13.85 -13.00
N GLU A 199 -10.97 14.65 -13.36
CA GLU A 199 -11.13 15.16 -14.74
C GLU A 199 -10.10 16.26 -15.04
N ALA A 200 -9.85 17.14 -14.07
CA ALA A 200 -8.84 18.18 -14.18
C ALA A 200 -7.41 17.64 -14.07
N LYS A 201 -7.19 16.63 -13.23
CA LYS A 201 -5.87 16.09 -12.93
C LYS A 201 -5.96 14.56 -12.74
N PRO A 202 -5.32 13.74 -13.59
CA PRO A 202 -5.55 12.30 -13.61
C PRO A 202 -4.99 11.53 -12.40
N LEU A 203 -4.05 12.12 -11.65
CA LEU A 203 -3.45 11.54 -10.45
C LEU A 203 -3.32 12.60 -9.35
N PRO A 204 -3.59 12.26 -8.08
CA PRO A 204 -3.42 13.19 -6.98
C PRO A 204 -1.94 13.47 -6.69
N ASP A 205 -1.67 14.52 -5.92
CA ASP A 205 -0.36 14.81 -5.34
C ASP A 205 -0.46 15.24 -3.87
N MET A 206 0.64 15.76 -3.32
CA MET A 206 0.75 16.15 -1.92
C MET A 206 -0.27 17.22 -1.49
N GLN A 207 -0.75 18.07 -2.42
CA GLN A 207 -1.73 19.11 -2.11
C GLN A 207 -3.14 18.53 -1.93
N ASP A 208 -3.38 17.34 -2.49
CA ASP A 208 -4.68 16.67 -2.46
C ASP A 208 -4.85 15.80 -1.21
N ILE A 209 -3.87 15.74 -0.31
CA ILE A 209 -3.94 14.91 0.90
C ILE A 209 -4.98 15.47 1.86
N ARG A 210 -5.88 14.60 2.32
CA ARG A 210 -6.83 14.93 3.40
C ARG A 210 -6.10 14.98 4.73
N LEU A 211 -5.71 16.17 5.16
CA LEU A 211 -5.09 16.38 6.46
C LEU A 211 -6.05 17.13 7.40
N PRO A 212 -6.25 16.66 8.64
CA PRO A 212 -6.98 17.42 9.65
C PRO A 212 -6.23 18.69 10.10
N ASN A 213 -4.89 18.67 10.06
CA ASN A 213 -3.98 19.77 10.42
C ASN A 213 -2.89 19.96 9.35
N LYS A 214 -2.24 21.12 9.28
CA LYS A 214 -1.13 21.37 8.33
C LYS A 214 0.11 20.55 8.70
N VAL A 215 0.19 19.30 8.25
CA VAL A 215 1.44 18.53 8.26
C VAL A 215 2.36 19.08 7.19
N ASP A 216 3.62 19.34 7.56
CA ASP A 216 4.63 19.72 6.59
C ASP A 216 4.95 18.52 5.68
N VAL A 217 4.61 18.66 4.40
CA VAL A 217 4.84 17.67 3.36
C VAL A 217 6.33 17.36 3.15
N GLY A 218 7.23 18.27 3.55
CA GLY A 218 8.68 18.09 3.52
C GLY A 218 9.22 17.08 4.54
N LEU A 219 8.37 16.55 5.43
CA LEU A 219 8.77 15.47 6.35
C LEU A 219 8.87 14.10 5.65
N PHE A 220 8.24 13.94 4.50
CA PHE A 220 8.29 12.71 3.69
C PHE A 220 9.41 12.81 2.66
N SER A 221 10.21 11.76 2.51
CA SER A 221 11.26 11.71 1.49
C SER A 221 10.72 11.22 0.15
N LYS A 222 9.62 10.45 0.14
CA LYS A 222 9.02 9.85 -1.06
C LYS A 222 7.50 9.82 -0.94
N ALA A 223 6.81 9.84 -2.07
CA ALA A 223 5.36 9.63 -2.13
C ALA A 223 4.96 8.78 -3.33
N CYS A 224 3.90 8.01 -3.15
CA CYS A 224 3.18 7.31 -4.21
C CYS A 224 1.71 7.67 -4.18
N PHE A 225 1.17 8.05 -5.33
CA PHE A 225 -0.24 8.40 -5.49
C PHE A 225 -0.94 7.43 -6.42
N LEU A 226 -2.15 6.98 -6.04
CA LEU A 226 -2.94 6.02 -6.80
C LEU A 226 -4.30 6.58 -7.24
N HIS A 227 -4.66 6.31 -8.48
CA HIS A 227 -5.99 6.57 -9.02
C HIS A 227 -6.28 5.64 -10.22
N GLU A 228 -7.42 4.94 -10.21
CA GLU A 228 -7.88 4.09 -11.33
C GLU A 228 -6.80 3.11 -11.86
N GLY A 229 -6.07 2.46 -10.94
CA GLY A 229 -5.01 1.49 -11.28
C GLY A 229 -3.72 2.09 -11.83
N LYS A 230 -3.63 3.42 -11.94
CA LYS A 230 -2.38 4.13 -12.18
C LYS A 230 -1.72 4.46 -10.85
N ALA A 231 -0.40 4.37 -10.82
CA ALA A 231 0.41 4.76 -9.69
C ALA A 231 1.51 5.72 -10.14
N GLN A 232 1.86 6.68 -9.28
CA GLN A 232 2.97 7.59 -9.52
C GLN A 232 3.82 7.72 -8.27
N PHE A 233 5.02 7.16 -8.35
CA PHE A 233 6.04 7.26 -7.33
C PHE A 233 7.01 8.41 -7.62
N ARG A 234 7.27 9.25 -6.61
CA ARG A 234 8.13 10.43 -6.71
C ARG A 234 8.98 10.58 -5.44
N ALA A 235 10.21 11.06 -5.60
CA ALA A 235 10.97 11.61 -4.48
C ALA A 235 10.47 13.02 -4.16
N ILE A 236 10.41 13.35 -2.88
CA ILE A 236 10.08 14.67 -2.36
C ILE A 236 11.40 15.28 -1.90
N ALA A 237 11.78 16.39 -2.52
CA ALA A 237 13.04 17.09 -2.28
C ALA A 237 12.98 17.94 -1.01
#